data_AF-G5JH75-F1
#
_entry.id   AF-G5JH75-F1
#
_cell.length_a   1.000
_cell.length_b   1.000
_cell.length_c   1.000
_cell.angle_alpha   90.00
_cell.angle_beta   90.00
_cell.angle_gamma   90.00
#
_symmetry.space_group_name_H-M   'P 1'
#
loop_
_entity.id
_entity.type
_entity.pdbx_description
1 polymer ?
#
loop_
_entity_poly.entity_id
_entity_poly.type
_entity_poly.pdbx_seq_one_letter_code
_entity_poly.pdbx_strand_id
1 'polypeptide(L)' 'MTQFLIREFQDSTGYPFIDVEKSRDNETFAIVEAESMQEARRKYEEGKDD' A
#
# COMPACT_ATOMS: atom_id res chain seq x y z
N MET A 1 -18.22 5.23 2.89
CA MET A 1 -17.07 6.14 3.06
C MET A 1 -16.07 5.83 1.96
N THR A 2 -15.46 6.85 1.34
CA THR A 2 -14.49 6.67 0.25
C THR A 2 -13.08 6.53 0.83
N GLN A 3 -12.31 5.55 0.34
CA GLN A 3 -10.92 5.35 0.74
C GLN A 3 -9.96 5.99 -0.28
N PHE A 4 -8.85 6.54 0.22
CA PHE A 4 -7.77 7.11 -0.58
C PHE A 4 -6.44 6.54 -0.11
N LEU A 5 -5.55 6.22 -1.04
CA LEU A 5 -4.14 5.90 -0.78
C LEU A 5 -3.31 7.17 -0.97
N ILE A 6 -2.54 7.53 0.06
CA ILE A 6 -1.56 8.62 -0.02
C ILE A 6 -0.17 7.99 0.02
N ARG A 7 0.66 8.31 -0.97
CA ARG A 7 2.06 7.88 -1.03
C ARG A 7 2.96 9.11 -0.99
N GLU A 8 3.91 9.10 -0.07
CA GLU A 8 4.97 10.10 -0.01
C GLU A 8 6.30 9.42 -0.30
N PHE A 9 7.07 9.96 -1.23
CA PHE A 9 8.41 9.47 -1.54
C PHE A 9 9.33 10.64 -1.92
N GLN A 10 10.62 10.48 -1.65
CA GLN A 10 11.63 11.48 -1.99
C GLN A 10 12.43 11.02 -3.20
N ASP A 11 12.72 11.95 -4.10
CA ASP A 11 13.71 11.69 -5.16
C ASP A 11 15.14 11.74 -4.59
N SER A 12 16.13 11.39 -5.41
CA SER A 12 17.56 11.50 -5.15
C SER A 12 18.01 12.87 -4.62
N THR A 13 17.28 13.95 -4.90
CA THR A 13 17.57 15.30 -4.38
C THR A 13 16.95 15.60 -3.01
N GLY A 14 16.22 14.65 -2.41
CA GLY A 14 15.50 14.84 -1.14
C GLY A 14 14.20 15.64 -1.26
N TYR A 15 13.74 15.94 -2.49
CA TYR A 15 12.47 16.64 -2.70
C TYR A 15 11.30 15.65 -2.51
N PRO A 16 10.31 15.96 -1.64
CA PRO A 16 9.17 15.08 -1.40
C PRO A 16 8.09 15.22 -2.48
N PHE A 17 7.62 14.08 -2.97
CA PHE A 17 6.49 13.96 -3.88
C PHE A 17 5.33 13.28 -3.14
N ILE A 18 4.14 13.84 -3.29
CA ILE A 18 2.91 13.31 -2.71
C ILE A 18 1.99 12.89 -3.86
N ASP A 19 1.58 11.63 -3.85
CA ASP A 19 0.63 11.06 -4.79
C ASP A 19 -0.63 10.58 -4.05
N VAL A 20 -1.79 10.86 -4.64
CA VAL A 20 -3.10 10.57 -4.02
C VAL A 20 -3.97 9.82 -5.02
N GLU A 21 -4.33 8.59 -4.66
CA GLU A 21 -5.15 7.70 -5.48
C GLU A 21 -6.44 7.32 -4.76
N LYS A 22 -7.56 7.31 -5.49
CA LYS A 22 -8.87 6.89 -4.96
C LYS A 22 -9.08 5.41 -5.24
N SER A 23 -9.49 4.64 -4.23
CA SER A 23 -9.83 3.22 -4.42
C SER A 23 -11.09 3.06 -5.27
N ARG A 24 -11.13 1.99 -6.06
CA ARG A 24 -12.38 1.53 -6.72
C ARG A 24 -13.32 0.85 -5.72
N ASP A 25 -14.57 0.62 -6.13
CA ASP A 25 -15.60 0.04 -5.25
C ASP A 25 -15.28 -1.38 -4.76
N ASN A 26 -14.49 -2.14 -5.54
CA ASN A 26 -14.07 -3.50 -5.25
C ASN A 26 -12.58 -3.61 -4.85
N GLU A 27 -11.97 -2.50 -4.46
CA GLU A 27 -10.53 -2.39 -4.21
C GLU A 27 -10.26 -1.94 -2.77
N THR A 28 -9.25 -2.57 -2.15
CA THR A 28 -8.76 -2.23 -0.81
C THR A 28 -7.24 -2.18 -0.83
N PHE A 29 -6.66 -1.20 -0.15
CA PHE A 29 -5.22 -1.09 0.01
C PHE A 29 -4.78 -1.73 1.33
N ALA A 30 -3.62 -2.39 1.32
CA ALA A 30 -2.98 -2.94 2.51
C ALA A 30 -1.49 -2.61 2.48
N ILE A 31 -0.93 -2.23 3.63
CA ILE A 31 0.49 -1.98 3.81
C ILE A 31 1.02 -3.13 4.68
N VAL A 32 1.97 -3.88 4.15
CA VAL A 32 2.59 -5.02 4.81
C VAL A 32 4.10 -4.91 4.72
N GLU A 33 4.79 -5.22 5.80
CA GLU A 33 6.24 -5.29 5.86
C GLU A 33 6.69 -6.67 5.39
N ALA A 34 7.50 -6.73 4.34
CA ALA A 34 7.98 -7.98 3.75
C ALA A 34 9.25 -7.74 2.93
N GLU A 35 10.09 -8.77 2.81
CA GLU A 35 11.34 -8.71 2.04
C GLU A 35 11.12 -8.97 0.55
N SER A 36 9.95 -9.52 0.19
CA SER A 36 9.59 -9.82 -1.19
C SER A 36 8.08 -9.68 -1.44
N MET A 37 7.70 -9.50 -2.70
CA MET A 37 6.29 -9.49 -3.10
C MET A 37 5.56 -10.80 -2.75
N GLN A 38 6.25 -11.94 -2.80
CA GLN A 38 5.68 -13.24 -2.46
C GLN A 38 5.38 -13.33 -0.95
N GLU A 39 6.31 -12.88 -0.12
CA GLU A 39 6.11 -12.84 1.33
C GLU A 39 5.04 -11.82 1.74
N ALA A 40 5.02 -10.63 1.10
CA ALA A 40 3.98 -9.62 1.31
C ALA A 40 2.58 -10.21 1.09
N ARG A 41 2.42 -10.95 -0.02
CA ARG A 41 1.17 -11.64 -0.33
C ARG A 41 0.83 -12.69 0.73
N ARG A 42 1.79 -13.54 1.11
CA ARG A 42 1.57 -14.59 2.11
C ARG A 42 1.10 -14.02 3.44
N LYS A 43 1.77 -12.96 3.94
CA LYS A 43 1.39 -12.27 5.19
C LYS A 43 -0.02 -11.68 5.13
N TYR A 44 -0.40 -11.11 3.99
CA TYR A 44 -1.74 -10.55 3.81
C TYR A 44 -2.83 -11.63 3.75
N GLU A 45 -2.54 -12.77 3.13
CA GLU A 45 -3.46 -13.92 3.07
C GLU A 45 -3.58 -14.59 4.46
N GLU A 46 -2.47 -14.85 5.17
CA GLU A 46 -2.48 -15.45 6.51
C GLU A 46 -3.28 -14.62 7.54
N GLY A 47 -3.23 -13.29 7.47
CA GLY A 47 -3.97 -12.41 8.38
C GLY A 47 -5.48 -12.33 8.15
N LYS A 48 -6.02 -13.00 7.12
CA LYS A 48 -7.46 -13.06 6.84
C LYS A 48 -8.14 -14.33 7.35
N ASP A 49 -7.36 -15.34 7.72
CA ASP A 49 -7.84 -16.65 8.18
C ASP A 49 -8.02 -16.71 9.72
N ASP A 50 -7.85 -15.57 10.43
CA ASP A 50 -8.13 -15.36 11.87
C ASP A 50 -9.43 -14.56 12.07
#